data_AF-A0A3S1GAV2-F1
#
_entry.id   AF-A0A3S1GAV2-F1
#
_cell.length_a   1.000
_cell.length_b   1.000
_cell.length_c   1.000
_cell.angle_alpha   90.00
_cell.angle_beta   90.00
_cell.angle_gamma   90.00
#
_symmetry.space_group_name_H-M   'P 1'
#
loop_
_entity.id
_entity.type
_entity.pdbx_description
1 polymer ?
#
loop_
_entity_poly.entity_id
_entity_poly.type
_entity_poly.pdbx_seq_one_letter_code
_entity_poly.pdbx_strand_id
1 'polypeptide(L)'
;MTLLVTGGTGFVMSVVARAWLDRDPQARAVILDRSGLDAAAEKHFAPVRDRLTVIAADVVDPKSWSATLDEQGITAIVHGAT
;
A
#
# COMPACT_ATOMS: atom_id res chain seq x y z
N MET A 1 9.57 9.87 0.95
CA MET A 1 8.74 9.71 -0.28
C MET A 1 7.69 8.65 -0.02
N THR A 2 6.48 8.83 -0.54
CA THR A 2 5.36 7.89 -0.34
C THR A 2 5.03 7.18 -1.65
N LEU A 3 5.06 5.84 -1.63
CA LEU A 3 4.66 4.99 -2.75
C LEU A 3 3.21 4.54 -2.57
N LEU A 4 2.37 4.75 -3.59
CA LEU A 4 1.08 4.09 -3.70
C LEU A 4 1.22 2.77 -4.45
N VAL A 5 0.67 1.71 -3.89
CA VAL A 5 0.62 0.37 -4.48
C VAL A 5 -0.84 -0.09 -4.57
N THR A 6 -1.35 -0.30 -5.79
CA THR A 6 -2.67 -0.95 -5.94
C THR A 6 -2.52 -2.48 -5.99
N GLY A 7 -3.46 -3.22 -5.42
CA GLY A 7 -3.37 -4.68 -5.34
C GLY A 7 -2.31 -5.17 -4.35
N GLY A 8 -1.87 -4.29 -3.43
CA GLY A 8 -0.75 -4.51 -2.51
C GLY A 8 -0.96 -5.58 -1.46
N THR A 9 -2.18 -6.12 -1.32
CA THR A 9 -2.44 -7.28 -0.46
C THR A 9 -2.15 -8.62 -1.16
N GLY A 10 -2.00 -8.60 -2.49
CA GLY A 10 -1.58 -9.75 -3.27
C GLY A 10 -0.09 -10.09 -3.13
N PHE A 11 0.28 -11.29 -3.57
CA PHE A 11 1.64 -11.82 -3.41
C PHE A 11 2.73 -10.93 -4.03
N VAL A 12 2.61 -10.58 -5.32
CA VAL A 12 3.67 -9.82 -6.02
C VAL A 12 3.79 -8.40 -5.45
N MET A 13 2.65 -7.72 -5.30
CA MET A 13 2.67 -6.31 -4.93
C MET A 13 2.99 -6.08 -3.45
N SER A 14 2.68 -7.03 -2.57
CA SER A 14 3.14 -6.96 -1.18
C SER A 14 4.66 -7.00 -1.07
N VAL A 15 5.33 -7.84 -1.89
CA VAL A 15 6.80 -7.88 -1.97
C VAL A 15 7.38 -6.57 -2.50
N VAL A 16 6.76 -5.95 -3.51
CA VAL A 16 7.19 -4.64 -4.03
C VAL A 16 7.07 -3.56 -2.95
N ALA A 17 5.93 -3.49 -2.26
CA ALA A 17 5.72 -2.54 -1.16
C ALA A 17 6.73 -2.74 -0.03
N ARG A 18 7.01 -4.01 0.34
CA ARG A 18 8.01 -4.35 1.35
C ARG A 18 9.42 -3.94 0.93
N ALA A 19 9.82 -4.26 -0.29
CA ALA A 19 11.14 -3.90 -0.82
C ALA A 19 11.36 -2.37 -0.84
N TRP A 20 10.30 -1.60 -1.15
CA TRP A 20 10.33 -0.15 -1.05
C TRP A 20 10.59 0.33 0.39
N LEU A 21 9.86 -0.22 1.36
CA LEU A 21 10.00 0.13 2.77
C LEU A 21 11.36 -0.30 3.37
N ASP A 22 11.93 -1.40 2.90
CA ASP A 22 13.23 -1.90 3.38
C ASP A 22 14.42 -1.12 2.83
N ARG A 23 14.28 -0.51 1.65
CA ARG A 23 15.37 0.23 0.98
C ARG A 23 15.70 1.56 1.65
N ASP A 24 14.72 2.20 2.27
CA ASP A 24 14.87 3.51 2.91
C ASP A 24 14.04 3.58 4.21
N PRO A 25 14.67 3.80 5.37
CA PRO A 25 13.96 3.98 6.64
C PRO A 25 12.96 5.14 6.66
N GLN A 26 13.13 6.15 5.79
CA GLN A 26 12.23 7.30 5.64
C GLN A 26 11.15 7.07 4.58
N ALA A 27 11.19 5.96 3.84
CA ALA A 27 10.16 5.63 2.87
C ALA A 27 8.86 5.25 3.58
N ARG A 28 7.75 5.66 2.97
CA ARG A 28 6.38 5.31 3.36
C ARG A 28 5.69 4.61 2.20
N ALA A 29 4.70 3.78 2.50
CA ALA A 29 3.89 3.12 1.49
C ALA A 29 2.40 3.20 1.85
N VAL A 30 1.56 3.27 0.83
CA VAL A 30 0.11 3.17 0.92
C VAL A 30 -0.32 2.02 0.02
N ILE A 31 -1.05 1.06 0.57
CA ILE A 31 -1.72 0.01 -0.19
C ILE A 31 -3.17 0.44 -0.41
N LEU A 32 -3.62 0.44 -1.66
CA LEU A 32 -5.03 0.50 -2.03
C LEU A 32 -5.43 -0.87 -2.59
N ASP A 33 -6.37 -1.53 -1.94
CA ASP A 33 -6.81 -2.86 -2.35
C ASP A 33 -8.24 -3.10 -1.88
N ARG A 34 -9.00 -3.97 -2.56
CA ARG A 34 -10.34 -4.36 -2.09
C ARG A 34 -10.28 -5.12 -0.78
N SER A 35 -9.18 -5.84 -0.55
CA SER A 35 -8.95 -6.60 0.67
C SER A 35 -8.11 -5.81 1.68
N GLY A 36 -8.29 -6.10 2.97
CA GLY A 36 -7.32 -5.72 3.99
C GLY A 36 -6.13 -6.70 4.04
N LEU A 37 -5.23 -6.50 5.00
CA LEU A 37 -4.16 -7.47 5.27
C LEU A 37 -4.76 -8.72 5.93
N ASP A 38 -4.44 -9.89 5.38
CA ASP A 38 -4.67 -11.16 6.08
C ASP A 38 -3.55 -11.44 7.11
N ALA A 39 -3.66 -12.54 7.84
CA ALA A 39 -2.67 -12.89 8.87
C ALA A 39 -1.24 -13.07 8.32
N ALA A 40 -1.09 -13.53 7.07
CA ALA A 40 0.22 -13.71 6.45
C ALA A 40 0.83 -12.36 6.06
N ALA A 41 0.02 -11.47 5.49
CA ALA A 41 0.41 -10.12 5.13
C ALA A 41 0.71 -9.26 6.37
N GLU A 42 -0.08 -9.37 7.44
CA GLU A 42 0.22 -8.71 8.72
C GLU A 42 1.60 -9.13 9.27
N LYS A 43 1.90 -10.45 9.26
CA LYS A 43 3.23 -10.94 9.64
C LYS A 43 4.34 -10.42 8.72
N HIS A 44 4.08 -10.34 7.41
CA HIS A 44 5.05 -9.85 6.42
C HIS A 44 5.40 -8.37 6.63
N PHE A 45 4.40 -7.55 6.97
CA PHE A 45 4.57 -6.12 7.18
C PHE A 45 4.90 -5.73 8.62
N ALA A 46 4.78 -6.63 9.60
CA ALA A 46 5.01 -6.34 11.02
C ALA A 46 6.30 -5.53 11.30
N PRO A 47 7.47 -5.80 10.69
CA PRO A 47 8.68 -5.02 10.96
C PRO A 47 8.68 -3.57 10.44
N VAL A 48 7.72 -3.18 9.60
CA VAL A 48 7.64 -1.84 8.96
C VAL A 48 6.22 -1.25 9.04
N ARG A 49 5.39 -1.79 9.92
CA ARG A 49 3.95 -1.54 9.96
C ARG A 49 3.61 -0.07 10.25
N ASP A 50 4.48 0.61 10.97
CA ASP A 50 4.40 2.04 11.32
C ASP A 50 4.52 2.99 10.11
N ARG A 51 5.09 2.49 9.00
CA ARG A 51 5.29 3.26 7.75
C ARG A 51 4.34 2.84 6.61
N LEU A 52 3.41 1.94 6.89
CA LEU A 52 2.45 1.40 5.94
C LEU A 52 1.03 1.86 6.27
N THR A 53 0.35 2.49 5.32
CA THR A 53 -1.11 2.73 5.37
C THR A 53 -1.79 1.71 4.46
N VAL A 54 -2.93 1.16 4.89
CA VAL A 54 -3.75 0.26 4.07
C VAL A 54 -5.15 0.83 3.97
N ILE A 55 -5.63 1.04 2.75
CA ILE A 55 -6.95 1.56 2.43
C ILE A 55 -7.70 0.44 1.72
N ALA A 56 -8.72 -0.09 2.38
CA ALA A 56 -9.59 -1.12 1.83
C ALA A 56 -10.68 -0.46 0.97
N ALA A 57 -10.50 -0.47 -0.35
CA ALA A 57 -11.42 0.12 -1.32
C ALA A 57 -11.19 -0.43 -2.74
N ASP A 58 -12.22 -0.34 -3.60
CA ASP A 58 -12.10 -0.74 -4.99
C ASP A 58 -11.41 0.37 -5.82
N VAL A 59 -10.36 0.00 -6.55
CA VAL A 59 -9.61 0.94 -7.41
C VAL A 59 -10.50 1.57 -8.48
N VAL A 60 -11.56 0.89 -8.91
CA VAL A 60 -12.51 1.44 -9.91
C VAL A 60 -13.61 2.31 -9.30
N ASP A 61 -13.67 2.46 -7.97
CA ASP A 61 -14.59 3.37 -7.28
C ASP A 61 -13.84 4.54 -6.61
N PRO A 62 -13.42 5.56 -7.39
CA PRO A 62 -12.60 6.66 -6.87
C PRO A 62 -13.25 7.47 -5.76
N LYS A 63 -14.60 7.50 -5.69
CA LYS A 63 -15.31 8.23 -4.63
C LYS A 63 -15.05 7.65 -3.25
N SER A 64 -14.64 6.39 -3.17
CA SER A 64 -14.37 5.69 -1.91
C SER A 64 -12.97 5.95 -1.33
N TRP A 65 -12.01 6.41 -2.14
CA TRP A 65 -10.60 6.53 -1.71
C TRP A 65 -9.89 7.82 -2.10
N SER A 66 -10.40 8.63 -3.03
CA SER A 66 -9.65 9.77 -3.59
C SER A 66 -9.25 10.79 -2.53
N ALA A 67 -10.20 11.25 -1.72
CA ALA A 67 -9.95 12.22 -0.67
C ALA A 67 -8.92 11.71 0.35
N THR A 68 -9.00 10.42 0.71
CA THR A 68 -8.04 9.78 1.62
C THR A 68 -6.63 9.73 1.04
N LEU A 69 -6.49 9.48 -0.27
CA LEU A 69 -5.18 9.44 -0.93
C LEU A 69 -4.55 10.82 -1.09
N ASP A 70 -5.35 11.87 -1.29
CA ASP A 70 -4.87 13.26 -1.40
C ASP A 70 -4.09 13.69 -0.15
N GLU A 71 -4.44 13.14 1.01
CA GLU A 71 -3.78 13.41 2.30
C GLU A 71 -2.43 12.68 2.48
N GLN A 72 -2.09 11.71 1.62
CA GLN A 72 -0.94 10.81 1.84
C GLN A 72 0.38 11.31 1.25
N GLY A 73 0.37 12.42 0.49
CA GLY A 73 1.57 12.97 -0.16
C GLY A 73 2.25 11.97 -1.11
N ILE A 74 1.47 11.29 -1.95
CA ILE A 74 1.96 10.28 -2.89
C ILE A 74 2.93 10.91 -3.90
N THR A 75 4.10 10.29 -4.05
CA THR A 75 5.16 10.75 -4.97
C THR A 75 5.50 9.73 -6.06
N ALA A 76 5.02 8.50 -5.92
CA ALA A 76 5.23 7.42 -6.88
C ALA A 76 4.03 6.47 -6.84
N ILE A 77 3.73 5.81 -7.95
CA ILE A 77 2.60 4.88 -8.08
C ILE A 77 3.10 3.62 -8.79
N VAL A 78 2.75 2.45 -8.25
CA VAL A 78 2.81 1.17 -8.95
C VAL A 78 1.42 0.56 -8.95
N HIS A 79 0.90 0.26 -10.15
CA HIS A 79 -0.41 -0.35 -10.31
C HIS A 79 -0.27 -1.85 -10.59
N GLY A 80 -0.83 -2.68 -9.72
CA GLY A 80 -0.83 -4.14 -9.86
C GLY A 80 -2.16 -4.81 -9.52
N ALA A 81 -3.20 -4.02 -9.24
CA ALA A 81 -4.56 -4.53 -9.18
C ALA A 81 -5.01 -4.99 -10.58
N THR A 82 -5.66 -6.15 -10.66
CA THR A 82 -6.20 -6.75 -11.89
C THR A 82 -7.66 -7.14 -11.72
#